data_AF-A0A5I0BG49-F1
#
_entry.id   AF-A0A5I0BG49-F1
#
_cell.length_a   1.000
_cell.length_b   1.000
_cell.length_c   1.000
_cell.angle_alpha   90.00
_cell.angle_beta   90.00
_cell.angle_gamma   90.00
#
_symmetry.space_group_name_H-M   'P 1'
#
loop_
_entity.id
_entity.type
_entity.pdbx_description
1 polymer ?
#
loop_
_entity_poly.entity_id
_entity_poly.type
_entity_poly.pdbx_seq_one_letter_code
_entity_poly.pdbx_strand_id
1 'polypeptide(L)'
;MSESVSYFDKVISLINAVVPVLAIYFAQRLWHAKNIERAHQAANDFLDEMTSLPMRVMLLETEMVRGLVRAESVISYKNKNEFVCELLRLIDNSNKIKLSFFNSYERVVRRGINIKPSQKHMKLEKSVIEFTEHVSKILQNAAEAISRSTTTEEYREPFRTLAGARIVITKNKNTLNEACAATKDISFDDYFSFPSAYGWFRHKWDSLIRPFLFKPFKNM
;
A
#
# COMPACT_ATOMS: atom_id res chain seq x y z
N MET A 1 -33.17 -44.56 42.15
CA MET A 1 -32.86 -44.36 40.71
C MET A 1 -33.00 -42.91 40.23
N SER A 2 -33.36 -41.92 41.07
CA SER A 2 -33.61 -40.53 40.65
C SER A 2 -32.40 -39.59 40.72
N GLU A 3 -31.45 -39.80 41.64
CA GLU A 3 -30.32 -38.88 41.83
C GLU A 3 -29.22 -39.03 40.78
N SER A 4 -28.96 -40.25 40.30
CA SER A 4 -27.95 -40.48 39.26
C SER A 4 -28.37 -39.90 37.92
N VAL A 5 -29.66 -40.01 37.54
CA VAL A 5 -30.21 -39.42 36.31
C VAL A 5 -30.14 -37.89 36.35
N SER A 6 -30.48 -37.28 37.50
CA SER A 6 -30.35 -35.84 37.74
C SER A 6 -28.90 -35.34 37.62
N TYR A 7 -27.92 -36.15 38.05
CA TYR A 7 -26.51 -35.81 37.91
C TYR A 7 -26.02 -35.90 36.46
N PHE A 8 -26.44 -36.94 35.71
CA PHE A 8 -26.12 -37.09 34.30
C PHE A 8 -26.69 -35.93 33.45
N ASP A 9 -27.93 -35.51 33.70
CA ASP A 9 -28.54 -34.37 32.99
C ASP A 9 -27.81 -33.06 33.27
N LYS A 10 -27.34 -32.84 34.52
CA LYS A 10 -26.51 -31.68 34.88
C LYS A 10 -25.16 -31.70 34.18
N VAL A 11 -24.52 -32.87 34.05
CA VAL A 11 -23.24 -33.03 33.34
C VAL A 11 -23.41 -32.78 31.84
N ILE A 12 -24.46 -33.33 31.22
CA ILE A 12 -24.76 -33.10 29.80
C ILE A 12 -25.10 -31.63 29.54
N SER A 13 -25.87 -30.98 30.42
CA SER A 13 -26.16 -29.55 30.35
C SER A 13 -24.88 -28.71 30.46
N LEU A 14 -23.98 -29.04 31.37
CA LEU A 14 -22.69 -28.36 31.53
C LEU A 14 -21.79 -28.54 30.30
N ILE A 15 -21.72 -29.75 29.74
CA ILE A 15 -20.97 -30.04 28.50
C ILE A 15 -21.56 -29.22 27.34
N ASN A 16 -22.88 -29.23 27.18
CA ASN A 16 -23.57 -28.47 26.13
C ASN A 16 -23.41 -26.95 26.29
N ALA A 17 -23.19 -26.44 27.51
CA ALA A 17 -22.91 -25.03 27.76
C ALA A 17 -21.44 -24.68 27.51
N VAL A 18 -20.49 -25.55 27.89
CA VAL A 18 -19.05 -25.26 27.84
C VAL A 18 -18.45 -25.50 26.45
N VAL A 19 -18.88 -26.55 25.74
CA VAL A 19 -18.31 -26.92 24.43
C VAL A 19 -18.48 -25.81 23.37
N PRO A 20 -19.66 -25.16 23.20
CA PRO A 20 -19.81 -24.07 22.25
C PRO A 20 -18.96 -22.84 22.60
N VAL A 21 -18.82 -22.53 23.89
CA VAL A 21 -18.00 -21.40 24.37
C VAL A 21 -16.52 -21.63 24.05
N LEU A 22 -16.02 -22.85 24.29
CA LEU A 22 -14.66 -23.23 23.91
C LEU A 22 -14.48 -23.24 22.39
N ALA A 23 -15.45 -23.76 21.62
CA ALA A 23 -15.40 -23.76 20.16
C ALA A 23 -15.33 -22.33 19.58
N ILE A 24 -16.16 -21.41 20.09
CA ILE A 24 -16.11 -19.99 19.72
C ILE A 24 -14.76 -19.37 20.08
N TYR A 25 -14.21 -19.70 21.25
CA TYR A 25 -12.89 -19.23 21.67
C TYR A 25 -11.77 -19.72 20.74
N PHE A 26 -11.73 -21.01 20.42
CA PHE A 26 -10.75 -21.57 19.49
C PHE A 26 -10.92 -21.01 18.07
N ALA A 27 -12.15 -20.85 17.59
CA ALA A 27 -12.44 -20.23 16.30
C ALA A 27 -11.95 -18.77 16.25
N GLN A 28 -12.20 -17.98 17.30
CA GLN A 28 -11.69 -16.61 17.42
C GLN A 28 -10.16 -16.60 17.48
N ARG A 29 -9.54 -17.54 18.18
CA ARG A 29 -8.07 -17.66 18.26
C ARG A 29 -7.45 -17.96 16.90
N LEU A 30 -8.01 -18.92 16.16
CA LEU A 30 -7.58 -19.25 14.79
C LEU A 30 -7.80 -18.08 13.83
N TRP A 31 -8.95 -17.40 13.93
CA TRP A 31 -9.24 -16.22 13.12
C TRP A 31 -8.23 -15.09 13.34
N HIS A 32 -7.88 -14.81 14.58
CA HIS A 32 -6.86 -13.81 14.90
C HIS A 32 -5.46 -14.21 14.45
N ALA A 33 -5.07 -15.48 14.63
CA ALA A 33 -3.79 -15.98 14.12
C ALA A 33 -3.68 -15.75 12.61
N LYS A 34 -4.74 -16.09 11.86
CA LYS A 34 -4.83 -15.85 10.42
C LYS A 34 -4.83 -14.36 10.05
N ASN A 35 -5.43 -13.50 10.86
CA ASN A 35 -5.39 -12.06 10.63
C ASN A 35 -4.00 -11.46 10.88
N ILE A 36 -3.24 -11.98 11.85
CA ILE A 36 -1.86 -11.57 12.10
C ILE A 36 -0.96 -12.00 10.95
N GLU A 37 -1.11 -13.23 10.46
CA GLU A 37 -0.38 -13.72 9.28
C GLU A 37 -0.66 -12.84 8.05
N ARG A 38 -1.93 -12.52 7.78
CA ARG A 38 -2.31 -11.59 6.71
C ARG A 38 -1.78 -10.17 6.91
N ALA A 39 -1.61 -9.73 8.16
CA ALA A 39 -1.00 -8.45 8.45
C ALA A 39 0.50 -8.46 8.11
N HIS A 40 1.23 -9.52 8.49
CA HIS A 40 2.64 -9.67 8.11
C HIS A 40 2.82 -9.77 6.60
N GLN A 41 1.93 -10.51 5.91
CA GLN A 41 1.92 -10.56 4.45
C GLN A 41 1.72 -9.16 3.84
N ALA A 42 0.73 -8.39 4.33
CA ALA A 42 0.51 -7.03 3.84
C ALA A 42 1.71 -6.09 4.09
N ALA A 43 2.40 -6.25 5.23
CA ALA A 43 3.61 -5.50 5.53
C ALA A 43 4.78 -5.90 4.60
N ASN A 44 4.95 -7.19 4.31
CA ASN A 44 5.94 -7.69 3.37
C ASN A 44 5.66 -7.19 1.94
N ASP A 45 4.42 -7.32 1.47
CA ASP A 45 4.00 -6.81 0.16
C ASP A 45 4.29 -5.30 0.04
N PHE A 46 4.07 -4.54 1.12
CA PHE A 46 4.37 -3.11 1.14
C PHE A 46 5.89 -2.82 1.18
N LEU A 47 6.68 -3.63 1.88
CA LEU A 47 8.14 -3.52 1.86
C LEU A 47 8.70 -3.78 0.45
N ASP A 48 8.17 -4.77 -0.26
CA ASP A 48 8.53 -5.06 -1.64
C ASP A 48 8.15 -3.90 -2.58
N GLU A 49 6.97 -3.33 -2.39
CA GLU A 49 6.51 -2.12 -3.09
C GLU A 49 7.47 -0.94 -2.87
N MET A 50 7.90 -0.68 -1.63
CA MET A 50 8.88 0.37 -1.31
C MET A 50 10.25 0.07 -1.91
N THR A 51 10.70 -1.18 -1.87
CA THR A 51 12.02 -1.59 -2.36
C THR A 51 12.11 -1.52 -3.89
N SER A 52 10.99 -1.80 -4.59
CA SER A 52 10.90 -1.74 -6.05
C SER A 52 10.63 -0.32 -6.59
N LEU A 53 10.24 0.63 -5.75
CA LEU A 53 9.85 1.98 -6.15
C LEU A 53 10.97 2.74 -6.88
N PRO A 54 12.23 2.81 -6.37
CA PRO A 54 13.32 3.49 -7.08
C PRO A 54 13.54 2.97 -8.51
N MET A 55 13.42 1.65 -8.70
CA MET A 55 13.57 1.03 -10.02
C MET A 55 12.47 1.48 -10.98
N ARG A 56 11.21 1.48 -10.55
CA ARG A 56 10.07 1.89 -11.39
C ARG A 56 10.14 3.36 -11.78
N VAL A 57 10.57 4.21 -10.86
CA VAL A 57 10.79 5.65 -11.09
C VAL A 57 11.93 5.86 -12.09
N MET A 58 13.03 5.13 -11.97
CA MET A 58 14.14 5.17 -12.92
C MET A 58 13.72 4.70 -14.32
N LEU A 59 12.92 3.63 -14.41
CA LEU A 59 12.38 3.14 -15.67
C LEU A 59 11.51 4.20 -16.35
N LEU A 60 10.62 4.86 -15.61
CA LEU A 60 9.78 5.93 -16.15
C LEU A 60 10.63 7.06 -16.73
N GLU A 61 11.63 7.56 -15.99
CA GLU A 61 12.54 8.60 -16.49
C GLU A 61 13.30 8.14 -17.75
N THR A 62 13.75 6.88 -17.77
CA THR A 62 14.47 6.31 -18.92
C THR A 62 13.57 6.24 -20.16
N GLU A 63 12.32 5.81 -20.00
CA GLU A 63 11.34 5.79 -21.08
C GLU A 63 11.04 7.21 -21.60
N MET A 64 10.91 8.19 -20.69
CA MET A 64 10.74 9.60 -21.07
C MET A 64 11.92 10.11 -21.90
N VAL A 65 13.16 9.88 -21.46
CA VAL A 65 14.36 10.29 -22.18
C VAL A 65 14.45 9.61 -23.54
N ARG A 66 14.13 8.31 -23.61
CA ARG A 66 14.11 7.56 -24.86
C ARG A 66 13.07 8.11 -25.83
N GLY A 67 11.86 8.42 -25.34
CA GLY A 67 10.80 9.03 -26.13
C GLY A 67 11.20 10.40 -26.67
N LEU A 68 11.84 11.23 -25.84
CA LEU A 68 12.39 12.52 -26.25
C LEU A 68 13.44 12.35 -27.36
N VAL A 69 14.50 11.57 -27.15
CA VAL A 69 15.57 11.39 -28.15
C VAL A 69 15.03 10.88 -29.49
N ARG A 70 14.07 9.95 -29.47
CA ARG A 70 13.41 9.45 -30.69
C ARG A 70 12.64 10.56 -31.40
N ALA A 71 11.78 11.26 -30.66
CA ALA A 71 10.97 12.31 -31.23
C ALA A 71 11.82 13.42 -31.83
N GLU A 72 12.92 13.84 -31.17
CA GLU A 72 13.86 14.85 -31.69
C GLU A 72 14.43 14.49 -33.07
N SER A 73 14.78 13.22 -33.28
CA SER A 73 15.37 12.74 -34.54
C SER A 73 14.38 12.65 -35.71
N VAL A 74 13.07 12.60 -35.43
CA VAL A 74 12.02 12.39 -36.44
C VAL A 74 10.88 13.41 -36.28
N ILE A 75 11.24 14.65 -35.91
CA ILE A 75 10.28 15.73 -35.71
C ILE A 75 9.53 16.02 -37.04
N SER A 76 8.33 15.43 -37.19
CA SER A 76 7.32 15.78 -38.19
C SER A 76 5.90 15.89 -37.60
N TYR A 77 5.12 16.85 -38.09
CA TYR A 77 3.68 16.97 -37.80
C TYR A 77 2.89 15.67 -38.07
N LYS A 78 3.35 14.83 -39.02
CA LYS A 78 2.71 13.55 -39.35
C LYS A 78 2.74 12.55 -38.19
N ASN A 79 3.73 12.65 -37.30
CA ASN A 79 3.95 11.72 -36.18
C ASN A 79 3.35 12.24 -34.86
N LYS A 80 2.64 13.38 -34.90
CA LYS A 80 2.09 14.08 -33.73
C LYS A 80 1.26 13.18 -32.83
N ASN A 81 0.32 12.42 -33.41
CA ASN A 81 -0.59 11.59 -32.64
C ASN A 81 0.13 10.43 -31.95
N GLU A 82 1.13 9.84 -32.59
CA GLU A 82 1.96 8.79 -31.99
C GLU A 82 2.69 9.32 -30.76
N PHE A 83 3.29 10.50 -30.87
CA PHE A 83 3.98 11.13 -29.74
C PHE A 83 3.01 11.49 -28.60
N VAL A 84 1.83 12.01 -28.91
CA VAL A 84 0.79 12.26 -27.89
C VAL A 84 0.40 10.96 -27.19
N CYS A 85 0.21 9.86 -27.92
CA CYS A 85 -0.06 8.54 -27.34
C CYS A 85 1.07 8.06 -26.43
N GLU A 86 2.35 8.27 -26.81
CA GLU A 86 3.49 7.95 -25.96
C GLU A 86 3.47 8.77 -24.65
N LEU A 87 3.19 10.07 -24.72
CA LEU A 87 3.07 10.92 -23.52
C LEU A 87 1.94 10.47 -22.61
N LEU A 88 0.77 10.12 -23.16
CA LEU A 88 -0.35 9.59 -22.39
C LEU A 88 -0.01 8.24 -21.73
N ARG A 89 0.74 7.36 -22.41
CA ARG A 89 1.24 6.11 -21.84
C ARG A 89 2.18 6.37 -20.65
N LEU A 90 3.04 7.37 -20.75
CA LEU A 90 3.95 7.76 -19.67
C LEU A 90 3.20 8.33 -18.46
N ILE A 91 2.10 9.08 -18.68
CA ILE A 91 1.19 9.54 -17.61
C ILE A 91 0.55 8.34 -16.90
N ASP A 92 0.06 7.36 -17.66
CA ASP A 92 -0.51 6.13 -17.09
C ASP A 92 0.53 5.36 -16.25
N ASN A 93 1.77 5.25 -16.72
CA ASN A 93 2.86 4.66 -15.96
C ASN A 93 3.17 5.42 -14.66
N SER A 94 3.21 6.76 -14.69
CA SER A 94 3.34 7.60 -13.49
C SER A 94 2.21 7.36 -12.49
N ASN A 95 0.97 7.31 -12.97
CA ASN A 95 -0.20 7.05 -12.13
C ASN A 95 -0.19 5.64 -11.53
N LYS A 96 0.25 4.63 -12.28
CA LYS A 96 0.43 3.26 -11.76
C LYS A 96 1.41 3.20 -10.62
N ILE A 97 2.52 3.96 -10.67
CA ILE A 97 3.48 4.05 -9.55
C ILE A 97 2.77 4.60 -8.31
N LYS A 98 2.06 5.73 -8.44
CA LYS A 98 1.30 6.34 -7.34
C LYS A 98 0.28 5.35 -6.75
N LEU A 99 -0.55 4.77 -7.59
CA LEU A 99 -1.63 3.87 -7.17
C LEU A 99 -1.11 2.58 -6.53
N SER A 100 -0.07 1.97 -7.08
CA SER A 100 0.52 0.74 -6.52
C SER A 100 1.05 0.98 -5.10
N PHE A 101 1.73 2.12 -4.90
CA PHE A 101 2.27 2.49 -3.60
C PHE A 101 1.16 2.71 -2.58
N PHE A 102 0.18 3.57 -2.90
CA PHE A 102 -0.90 3.91 -1.96
C PHE A 102 -1.88 2.77 -1.72
N ASN A 103 -2.12 1.88 -2.70
CA ASN A 103 -2.95 0.69 -2.50
C ASN A 103 -2.28 -0.30 -1.55
N SER A 104 -0.97 -0.50 -1.67
CA SER A 104 -0.23 -1.38 -0.77
C SER A 104 -0.17 -0.79 0.64
N TYR A 105 0.02 0.52 0.75
CA TYR A 105 -0.07 1.23 2.04
C TYR A 105 -1.46 1.15 2.67
N GLU A 106 -2.53 1.33 1.90
CA GLU A 106 -3.91 1.21 2.39
C GLU A 106 -4.17 -0.17 3.01
N ARG A 107 -3.63 -1.24 2.41
CA ARG A 107 -3.72 -2.60 2.97
C ARG A 107 -3.04 -2.71 4.32
N VAL A 108 -1.87 -2.10 4.51
CA VAL A 108 -1.15 -2.05 5.79
C VAL A 108 -2.01 -1.36 6.85
N VAL A 109 -2.54 -0.18 6.52
CA VAL A 109 -3.41 0.60 7.42
C VAL A 109 -4.69 -0.14 7.78
N ARG A 110 -5.36 -0.76 6.81
CA ARG A 110 -6.58 -1.57 7.02
C ARG A 110 -6.36 -2.77 7.95
N ARG A 111 -5.13 -3.25 8.07
CA ARG A 111 -4.75 -4.34 8.99
C ARG A 111 -4.36 -3.84 10.38
N GLY A 112 -4.41 -2.54 10.64
CA GLY A 112 -4.07 -1.93 11.93
C GLY A 112 -2.57 -1.92 12.21
N ILE A 113 -1.74 -2.01 11.17
CA ILE A 113 -0.29 -1.97 11.27
C ILE A 113 0.14 -0.51 11.32
N ASN A 114 0.90 -0.14 12.33
CA ASN A 114 1.43 1.21 12.48
C ASN A 114 2.84 1.30 11.89
N ILE A 115 3.09 2.30 11.05
CA ILE A 115 4.42 2.55 10.46
C ILE A 115 5.22 3.52 11.34
N LYS A 116 6.46 3.15 11.64
CA LYS A 116 7.43 3.96 12.41
C LYS A 116 8.77 4.01 11.67
N PRO A 117 9.53 5.11 11.74
CA PRO A 117 9.16 6.41 12.25
C PRO A 117 8.25 7.14 11.24
N SER A 118 7.12 7.64 11.73
CA SER A 118 6.08 8.29 10.92
C SER A 118 6.62 9.45 10.08
N GLN A 119 7.56 10.24 10.62
CA GLN A 119 8.16 11.36 9.90
C GLN A 119 8.90 10.94 8.62
N LYS A 120 9.65 9.82 8.66
CA LYS A 120 10.35 9.33 7.47
C LYS A 120 9.36 8.77 6.44
N HIS A 121 8.34 8.07 6.92
CA HIS A 121 7.28 7.55 6.04
C HIS A 121 6.48 8.68 5.37
N MET A 122 6.07 9.70 6.12
CA MET A 122 5.37 10.88 5.56
C MET A 122 6.22 11.61 4.51
N LYS A 123 7.54 11.69 4.69
CA LYS A 123 8.45 12.23 3.67
C LYS A 123 8.41 11.38 2.41
N LEU A 124 8.47 10.06 2.53
CA LEU A 124 8.35 9.14 1.39
C LEU A 124 7.01 9.30 0.66
N GLU A 125 5.88 9.27 1.38
CA GLU A 125 4.55 9.49 0.81
C GLU A 125 4.49 10.82 0.02
N LYS A 126 4.96 11.90 0.64
CA LYS A 126 5.00 13.23 0.03
C LYS A 126 5.85 13.23 -1.24
N SER A 127 7.04 12.64 -1.22
CA SER A 127 7.91 12.57 -2.39
C SER A 127 7.30 11.74 -3.52
N VAL A 128 6.55 10.67 -3.22
CA VAL A 128 5.83 9.88 -4.24
C VAL A 128 4.77 10.74 -4.92
N ILE A 129 3.97 11.46 -4.14
CA ILE A 129 2.94 12.37 -4.65
C ILE A 129 3.58 13.46 -5.51
N GLU A 130 4.57 14.17 -4.97
CA GLU A 130 5.23 15.27 -5.68
C GLU A 130 5.88 14.82 -6.98
N PHE A 131 6.58 13.68 -6.98
CA PHE A 131 7.19 13.15 -8.19
C PHE A 131 6.13 12.80 -9.24
N THR A 132 5.14 11.98 -8.87
CA THR A 132 4.15 11.46 -9.83
C THR A 132 3.23 12.55 -10.37
N GLU A 133 2.78 13.49 -9.53
CA GLU A 133 1.94 14.61 -9.97
C GLU A 133 2.69 15.57 -10.86
N HIS A 134 3.95 15.88 -10.54
CA HIS A 134 4.75 16.79 -11.35
C HIS A 134 5.05 16.17 -12.72
N VAL A 135 5.45 14.90 -12.77
CA VAL A 135 5.67 14.19 -14.04
C VAL A 135 4.39 14.15 -14.87
N SER A 136 3.27 13.75 -14.26
CA SER A 136 1.98 13.69 -14.97
C SER A 136 1.56 15.06 -15.51
N LYS A 137 1.74 16.14 -14.74
CA LYS A 137 1.43 17.50 -15.17
C LYS A 137 2.31 17.98 -16.33
N ILE A 138 3.61 17.73 -16.28
CA ILE A 138 4.54 18.08 -17.37
C ILE A 138 4.13 17.35 -18.66
N LEU A 139 3.91 16.05 -18.56
CA LEU A 139 3.53 15.22 -19.71
C LEU A 139 2.17 15.61 -20.27
N GLN A 140 1.20 15.90 -19.41
CA GLN A 140 -0.14 16.34 -19.82
C GLN A 140 -0.08 17.68 -20.55
N ASN A 141 0.63 18.66 -19.98
CA ASN A 141 0.80 19.97 -20.62
C ASN A 141 1.47 19.83 -22.00
N ALA A 142 2.50 18.99 -22.12
CA ALA A 142 3.16 18.71 -23.38
C ALA A 142 2.20 18.03 -24.38
N ALA A 143 1.44 17.02 -23.94
CA ALA A 143 0.47 16.32 -24.78
C ALA A 143 -0.64 17.25 -25.27
N GLU A 144 -1.18 18.12 -24.41
CA GLU A 144 -2.18 19.11 -24.77
C GLU A 144 -1.65 20.15 -25.76
N ALA A 145 -0.47 20.69 -25.50
CA ALA A 145 0.15 21.70 -26.37
C ALA A 145 0.46 21.12 -27.76
N ILE A 146 1.02 19.91 -27.82
CA ILE A 146 1.31 19.21 -29.08
C ILE A 146 0.03 18.84 -29.81
N SER A 147 -1.00 18.37 -29.09
CA SER A 147 -2.30 18.06 -29.70
C SER A 147 -2.91 19.27 -30.40
N ARG A 148 -2.78 20.47 -29.81
CA ARG A 148 -3.27 21.74 -30.38
C ARG A 148 -2.41 22.30 -31.52
N SER A 149 -1.15 21.88 -31.66
CA SER A 149 -0.30 22.32 -32.76
C SER A 149 -0.86 21.88 -34.11
N THR A 150 -0.74 22.76 -35.11
CA THR A 150 -1.20 22.56 -36.49
C THR A 150 -0.05 22.48 -37.50
N THR A 151 1.15 22.91 -37.09
CA THR A 151 2.36 22.89 -37.92
C THR A 151 3.54 22.22 -37.20
N THR A 152 4.56 21.83 -37.97
CA THR A 152 5.79 21.24 -37.40
C THR A 152 6.53 22.21 -36.47
N GLU A 153 6.52 23.51 -36.78
CA GLU A 153 7.23 24.51 -35.99
C GLU A 153 6.49 24.81 -34.67
N GLU A 154 5.16 24.83 -34.67
CA GLU A 154 4.36 25.03 -33.44
C GLU A 154 4.58 23.96 -32.38
N TYR A 155 4.85 22.72 -32.78
CA TYR A 155 5.03 21.65 -31.81
C TYR A 155 6.49 21.50 -31.33
N ARG A 156 7.47 22.15 -31.99
CA ARG A 156 8.87 22.15 -31.55
C ARG A 156 9.05 22.84 -30.20
N GLU A 157 8.28 23.88 -29.91
CA GLU A 157 8.36 24.56 -28.61
C GLU A 157 7.94 23.59 -27.49
N PRO A 158 6.73 23.00 -27.48
CA PRO A 158 6.34 22.05 -26.42
C PRO A 158 7.37 20.94 -26.18
N PHE A 159 8.04 20.50 -27.24
CA PHE A 159 9.12 19.53 -27.17
C PHE A 159 10.36 20.06 -26.41
N ARG A 160 10.79 21.29 -26.70
CA ARG A 160 11.88 21.96 -25.95
C ARG A 160 11.51 22.19 -24.50
N THR A 161 10.28 22.62 -24.22
CA THR A 161 9.76 22.77 -22.86
C THR A 161 9.81 21.45 -22.10
N LEU A 162 9.38 20.34 -22.72
CA LEU A 162 9.46 19.00 -22.13
C LEU A 162 10.91 18.55 -21.88
N ALA A 163 11.82 18.82 -22.82
CA ALA A 163 13.24 18.52 -22.65
C ALA A 163 13.87 19.32 -21.51
N GLY A 164 13.53 20.61 -21.36
CA GLY A 164 13.98 21.44 -20.24
C GLY A 164 13.43 20.99 -18.89
N ALA A 165 12.18 20.52 -18.86
CA ALA A 165 11.54 20.00 -17.65
C ALA A 165 12.22 18.72 -17.11
N ARG A 166 13.01 18.02 -17.93
CA ARG A 166 13.78 16.83 -17.52
C ARG A 166 14.66 17.09 -16.30
N ILE A 167 15.34 18.25 -16.23
CA ILE A 167 16.22 18.59 -15.10
C ILE A 167 15.43 18.59 -13.78
N VAL A 168 14.21 19.12 -13.82
CA VAL A 168 13.31 19.19 -12.67
C VAL A 168 12.80 17.80 -12.29
N ILE A 169 12.46 16.97 -13.27
CA ILE A 169 12.04 15.58 -13.06
C ILE A 169 13.17 14.76 -12.41
N THR A 170 14.40 14.88 -12.91
CA THR A 170 15.57 14.21 -12.34
C THR A 170 15.81 14.64 -10.90
N LYS A 171 15.64 15.93 -10.59
CA LYS A 171 15.74 16.44 -9.22
C LYS A 171 14.70 15.80 -8.30
N ASN A 172 13.43 15.77 -8.69
CA ASN A 172 12.36 15.18 -7.88
C ASN A 172 12.53 13.68 -7.70
N LYS A 173 13.01 12.97 -8.74
CA LYS A 173 13.40 11.56 -8.65
C LYS A 173 14.47 11.38 -7.57
N ASN A 174 15.51 12.21 -7.55
CA ASN A 174 16.58 12.07 -6.57
C ASN A 174 16.06 12.29 -5.15
N THR A 175 15.20 13.30 -4.94
CA THR A 175 14.51 13.51 -3.65
C THR A 175 13.67 12.30 -3.24
N LEU A 176 12.95 11.67 -4.18
CA LEU A 176 12.21 10.43 -3.92
C LEU A 176 13.14 9.27 -3.56
N ASN A 177 14.26 9.10 -4.26
CA ASN A 177 15.24 8.05 -3.97
C ASN A 177 15.91 8.25 -2.61
N GLU A 178 16.21 9.49 -2.22
CA GLU A 178 16.71 9.82 -0.88
C GLU A 178 15.69 9.45 0.20
N ALA A 179 14.40 9.75 -0.02
CA ALA A 179 13.34 9.35 0.90
C ALA A 179 13.21 7.82 1.00
N CYS A 180 13.32 7.10 -0.13
CA CYS A 180 13.32 5.63 -0.16
C CYS A 180 14.52 5.05 0.60
N ALA A 181 15.72 5.61 0.40
CA ALA A 181 16.93 5.16 1.10
C ALA A 181 16.79 5.35 2.62
N ALA A 182 16.28 6.51 3.05
CA ALA A 182 16.08 6.81 4.46
C ALA A 182 15.11 5.86 5.18
N THR A 183 14.18 5.23 4.45
CA THR A 183 13.26 4.20 4.94
C THR A 183 13.82 2.78 4.82
N LYS A 184 14.68 2.51 3.83
CA LYS A 184 15.26 1.18 3.59
C LYS A 184 16.23 0.73 4.69
N ASP A 185 16.90 1.69 5.34
CA ASP A 185 17.85 1.41 6.42
C ASP A 185 17.17 1.01 7.75
N ILE A 186 15.83 0.92 7.77
CA ILE A 186 15.05 0.61 8.96
C ILE A 186 14.68 -0.86 8.91
N SER A 187 14.92 -1.59 10.00
CA SER A 187 14.56 -3.01 10.09
C SER A 187 13.05 -3.19 10.01
N PHE A 188 12.59 -4.37 9.57
CA PHE A 188 11.16 -4.67 9.44
C PHE A 188 10.39 -4.45 10.76
N ASP A 189 10.95 -4.93 11.87
CA ASP A 189 10.34 -4.83 13.19
C ASP A 189 10.36 -3.41 13.76
N ASP A 190 11.36 -2.61 13.39
CA ASP A 190 11.41 -1.18 13.73
C ASP A 190 10.46 -0.34 12.86
N TYR A 191 10.18 -0.83 11.64
CA TYR A 191 9.34 -0.14 10.69
C TYR A 191 7.84 -0.42 10.88
N PHE A 192 7.49 -1.67 11.19
CA PHE A 192 6.11 -2.12 11.35
C PHE A 192 5.79 -2.53 12.78
N SER A 193 4.78 -1.88 13.35
CA SER A 193 4.22 -2.25 14.65
C SER A 193 2.87 -2.91 14.46
N PHE A 194 2.78 -4.20 14.78
CA PHE A 194 1.57 -5.00 14.65
C PHE A 194 0.64 -4.85 15.86
N PRO A 195 -0.69 -5.00 15.68
CA PRO A 195 -1.63 -5.01 16.79
C PRO A 195 -1.36 -6.22 17.71
N SER A 196 -1.28 -5.99 19.02
CA SER A 196 -0.95 -7.06 19.97
C SER A 196 -2.10 -8.07 20.11
N ALA A 197 -1.82 -9.35 19.88
CA ALA A 197 -2.78 -10.42 20.14
C ALA A 197 -3.16 -10.50 21.63
N TYR A 198 -2.18 -10.28 22.51
CA TYR A 198 -2.27 -10.57 23.93
C TYR A 198 -3.28 -9.70 24.70
N GLY A 199 -3.42 -8.41 24.36
CA GLY A 199 -4.34 -7.52 25.07
C GLY A 199 -5.81 -7.88 24.86
N TRP A 200 -6.17 -8.23 23.62
CA TRP A 200 -7.54 -8.60 23.26
C TRP A 200 -7.95 -9.96 23.83
N PHE A 201 -7.08 -10.97 23.74
CA PHE A 201 -7.36 -12.32 24.26
C PHE A 201 -7.49 -12.36 25.78
N ARG A 202 -6.63 -11.64 26.51
CA ARG A 202 -6.71 -11.55 27.98
C ARG A 202 -8.04 -10.94 28.41
N HIS A 203 -8.43 -9.83 27.78
CA HIS A 203 -9.70 -9.16 28.10
C HIS A 203 -10.92 -10.06 27.83
N LYS A 204 -11.00 -10.72 26.66
CA LYS A 204 -12.12 -11.63 26.36
C LYS A 204 -12.14 -12.90 27.20
N TRP A 205 -10.98 -13.45 27.53
CA TRP A 205 -10.88 -14.59 28.43
C TRP A 205 -11.41 -14.24 29.82
N ASP A 206 -10.96 -13.12 30.38
CA ASP A 206 -11.37 -12.67 31.70
C ASP A 206 -12.84 -12.23 31.75
N SER A 207 -13.40 -11.67 30.66
CA SER A 207 -14.79 -11.17 30.65
C SER A 207 -15.86 -12.18 30.22
N LEU A 208 -15.55 -13.12 29.33
CA LEU A 208 -16.55 -14.01 28.73
C LEU A 208 -16.38 -15.49 29.12
N ILE A 209 -15.16 -15.95 29.36
CA ILE A 209 -14.90 -17.40 29.50
C ILE A 209 -14.63 -17.77 30.96
N ARG A 210 -13.81 -16.97 31.65
CA ARG A 210 -13.47 -17.17 33.06
C ARG A 210 -14.70 -17.11 33.98
N PRO A 211 -15.69 -16.23 33.79
CA PRO A 211 -16.90 -16.25 34.63
C PRO A 211 -17.75 -17.51 34.44
N PHE A 212 -17.88 -18.00 33.20
CA PHE A 212 -18.65 -19.19 32.87
C PHE A 212 -18.00 -20.49 33.37
N LEU A 213 -16.67 -20.60 33.33
CA LEU A 213 -15.93 -21.79 33.79
C LEU A 213 -15.80 -21.87 35.32
N PHE A 214 -15.67 -20.73 36.01
CA PHE A 214 -15.34 -20.69 37.45
C PHE A 214 -16.49 -20.23 38.36
N LYS A 215 -17.64 -19.81 37.81
CA LYS A 215 -18.88 -19.55 38.55
C LYS A 215 -20.12 -20.10 37.81
N PRO A 216 -20.21 -21.41 37.55
CA PRO A 216 -21.42 -21.96 36.93
C PRO A 216 -22.66 -21.87 37.84
N PHE A 217 -22.49 -21.75 39.18
CA PHE A 217 -23.57 -21.78 40.16
C PHE A 217 -23.49 -20.62 41.15
N LYS A 218 -23.71 -19.37 40.72
CA LYS A 218 -23.91 -18.27 41.68
C LYS A 218 -25.33 -17.71 41.73
N ASN A 219 -26.22 -18.06 40.80
CA ASN A 219 -27.63 -17.65 40.79
C ASN A 219 -28.53 -18.71 40.11
N MET A 220 -28.45 -19.97 40.52
CA MET A 220 -29.46 -21.01 40.24
C MET A 220 -29.63 -21.90 41.46
#